data_AF-A0A8C0EL13-F1
#
_entry.id   AF-A0A8C0EL13-F1
#
_cell.length_a   1.000
_cell.length_b   1.000
_cell.length_c   1.000
_cell.angle_alpha   90.00
_cell.angle_beta   90.00
_cell.angle_gamma   90.00
#
_symmetry.space_group_name_H-M   'P 1'
#
loop_
_entity.id
_entity.type
_entity.pdbx_description
1 polymer ?
#
loop_
_entity_poly.entity_id
_entity_poly.type
_entity_poly.pdbx_seq_one_letter_code
_entity_poly.pdbx_strand_id
1 'polypeptide(L)'
;GKKMTSAEELPSSLNTEQNQSPHLPLCTNPGNPVFSCMLDPKTLMTNGSLTKPQVLLFKTTSSEYGAIPPISQMVPCIYHPVDQTFSKHLLTCASFQDSYLNTAIDRSRVYDYPNFQHTL
;
A
#
# COMPACT_ATOMS: atom_id res chain seq x y z
N GLY A 1 -10.79 -0.74 -24.08
CA GLY A 1 -9.79 -0.92 -23.00
C GLY A 1 -8.46 -1.28 -23.62
N LYS A 2 -7.46 -0.41 -23.50
CA LYS A 2 -6.08 -0.71 -23.91
C LYS A 2 -5.26 -0.86 -22.62
N LYS A 3 -4.74 -2.06 -22.36
CA LYS A 3 -3.70 -2.29 -21.36
C LYS A 3 -2.39 -1.77 -21.96
N MET A 4 -1.77 -0.77 -21.33
CA MET A 4 -0.34 -0.50 -21.49
C MET A 4 0.35 -0.99 -20.21
N THR A 5 1.06 -2.10 -20.31
CA THR A 5 2.10 -2.47 -19.35
C THR A 5 3.43 -2.04 -19.96
N SER A 6 3.93 -0.89 -19.55
CA SER A 6 5.31 -0.50 -19.78
C SER A 6 6.14 -1.12 -18.66
N ALA A 7 6.85 -2.20 -18.96
CA ALA A 7 7.93 -2.67 -18.11
C ALA A 7 9.10 -1.72 -18.33
N GLU A 8 9.36 -0.83 -17.37
CA GLU A 8 10.68 -0.20 -17.27
C GLU A 8 11.67 -1.29 -16.83
N GLU A 9 12.32 -1.87 -17.83
CA GLU A 9 13.52 -2.67 -17.70
C GLU A 9 14.62 -1.76 -17.13
N LEU A 10 14.93 -1.92 -15.85
CA LEU A 10 16.13 -1.32 -15.27
C LEU A 10 17.35 -1.91 -15.99
N PRO A 11 18.31 -1.08 -16.42
CA PRO A 11 19.36 -1.51 -17.32
C PRO A 11 20.16 -2.67 -16.74
N SER A 12 20.09 -3.79 -17.45
CA SER A 12 20.99 -4.93 -17.34
C SER A 12 22.39 -4.52 -17.81
N SER A 13 23.08 -3.70 -17.04
CA SER A 13 24.50 -3.42 -17.27
C SER A 13 25.20 -3.07 -15.97
N LEU A 14 25.18 -4.01 -15.02
CA LEU A 14 26.44 -4.25 -14.32
C LEU A 14 27.33 -4.98 -15.31
N ASN A 15 27.99 -4.19 -16.16
CA ASN A 15 29.14 -4.61 -16.92
C ASN A 15 30.05 -5.33 -15.93
N THR A 16 30.09 -6.65 -16.02
CA THR A 16 31.16 -7.43 -15.42
C THR A 16 32.36 -7.11 -16.29
N GLU A 17 32.97 -5.96 -16.04
CA GLU A 17 34.36 -5.76 -16.35
C GLU A 17 35.07 -6.84 -15.53
N GLN A 18 35.44 -7.94 -16.20
CA GLN A 18 36.46 -8.86 -15.72
C GLN A 18 37.77 -8.07 -15.65
N ASN A 19 37.86 -7.12 -14.75
CA ASN A 19 39.13 -6.72 -14.21
C ASN A 19 39.56 -7.87 -13.33
N GLN A 20 40.34 -8.75 -13.95
CA GLN A 20 41.22 -9.65 -13.25
C GLN A 20 41.93 -8.83 -12.18
N SER A 21 41.56 -9.05 -10.92
CA SER A 21 42.16 -8.30 -9.81
C SER A 21 43.67 -8.50 -9.91
N PRO A 22 44.49 -7.46 -9.69
CA PRO A 22 45.93 -7.64 -9.52
C PRO A 22 46.10 -8.79 -8.53
N HIS A 23 46.92 -9.78 -8.88
CA HIS A 23 47.18 -10.95 -8.04
C HIS A 23 47.71 -10.44 -6.70
N LEU A 24 46.79 -10.19 -5.76
CA LEU A 24 47.15 -9.71 -4.44
C LEU A 24 47.97 -10.84 -3.80
N PRO A 25 49.08 -10.51 -3.12
CA PRO A 25 49.86 -11.52 -2.42
C PRO A 25 48.92 -12.30 -1.50
N LEU A 26 48.99 -13.63 -1.60
CA LEU A 26 48.16 -14.54 -0.83
C LEU A 26 48.37 -14.21 0.65
N CYS A 27 47.36 -13.60 1.27
CA CYS A 27 47.44 -13.20 2.66
C CYS A 27 47.73 -14.45 3.50
N THR A 28 48.88 -14.49 4.17
CA THR A 28 49.37 -15.68 4.88
C THR A 28 48.56 -15.96 6.15
N ASN A 29 47.78 -14.98 6.61
CA ASN A 29 46.79 -15.13 7.67
C ASN A 29 45.67 -14.09 7.46
N PRO A 30 44.66 -14.38 6.62
CA PRO A 30 43.61 -13.42 6.30
C PRO A 30 42.67 -13.16 7.47
N GLY A 31 42.86 -13.75 8.64
CA GLY A 31 41.95 -13.58 9.77
C GLY A 31 40.53 -14.04 9.40
N ASN A 32 39.52 -13.25 9.74
CA ASN A 32 38.12 -13.60 9.46
C ASN A 32 37.77 -13.36 7.97
N PRO A 33 37.42 -14.40 7.19
CA PRO A 33 37.12 -14.29 5.76
C PRO A 33 35.97 -13.33 5.41
N VAL A 34 35.07 -13.06 6.36
CA VAL A 34 33.95 -12.12 6.21
C VAL A 34 34.45 -10.67 6.14
N PHE A 35 35.44 -10.31 6.97
CA PHE A 35 35.95 -8.94 7.04
C PHE A 35 37.14 -8.71 6.10
N SER A 36 37.77 -9.78 5.62
CA SER A 36 38.91 -9.72 4.71
C SER A 36 38.52 -9.75 3.23
N CYS A 37 37.22 -9.68 2.93
CA CYS A 37 36.65 -9.65 1.57
C CYS A 37 37.11 -10.80 0.66
N MET A 38 37.53 -11.93 1.24
CA MET A 38 37.95 -13.12 0.49
C MET A 38 36.78 -14.04 0.13
N LEU A 39 35.61 -13.82 0.75
CA LEU A 39 34.37 -14.51 0.41
C LEU A 39 33.65 -13.80 -0.74
N ASP A 40 33.07 -14.57 -1.66
CA ASP A 40 32.17 -14.05 -2.68
C ASP A 40 30.93 -13.44 -2.00
N PRO A 41 30.60 -12.16 -2.25
CA PRO A 41 29.40 -11.52 -1.70
C PRO A 41 28.10 -12.31 -1.92
N LYS A 42 28.02 -13.11 -3.00
CA LYS A 42 26.85 -13.97 -3.28
C LYS A 42 26.63 -15.04 -2.21
N THR A 43 27.69 -15.47 -1.53
CA THR A 43 27.62 -16.43 -0.42
C THR A 43 27.16 -15.79 0.89
N LEU A 44 27.22 -14.47 0.97
CA LEU A 44 26.96 -13.69 2.17
C LEU A 44 25.60 -12.97 2.10
N MET A 45 24.58 -13.66 1.61
CA MET A 45 23.23 -13.12 1.43
C MET A 45 22.28 -13.58 2.52
N THR A 46 21.29 -12.75 2.83
CA THR A 46 20.19 -13.11 3.74
C THR A 46 19.23 -14.09 3.06
N ASN A 47 18.91 -15.20 3.73
CA ASN A 47 18.06 -16.28 3.21
C ASN A 47 16.56 -16.10 3.58
N GLY A 48 16.00 -14.92 3.34
CA GLY A 48 14.59 -14.64 3.63
C GLY A 48 13.68 -14.89 2.42
N SER A 49 12.61 -15.68 2.59
CA SER A 49 11.64 -15.94 1.49
C SER A 49 10.67 -14.78 1.23
N LEU A 50 10.37 -13.96 2.24
CA LEU A 50 9.41 -12.84 2.14
C LEU A 50 10.09 -11.47 2.01
N THR A 51 11.40 -11.39 2.26
CA THR A 51 12.17 -10.14 2.22
C THR A 51 13.15 -10.13 1.07
N LYS A 52 13.46 -8.94 0.58
CA LYS A 52 14.51 -8.76 -0.42
C LYS A 52 15.84 -9.34 0.10
N PRO A 53 16.52 -10.23 -0.65
CA PRO A 53 17.86 -10.68 -0.29
C PRO A 53 18.82 -9.50 -0.17
N GLN A 54 19.56 -9.45 0.93
CA GLN A 54 20.52 -8.38 1.21
C GLN A 54 21.83 -8.98 1.69
N VAL A 55 22.95 -8.38 1.29
CA VAL A 55 24.29 -8.77 1.75
C VAL A 55 24.38 -8.54 3.26
N LEU A 56 24.82 -9.55 4.02
CA LEU A 56 24.86 -9.49 5.49
C LEU A 56 25.71 -8.34 6.03
N LEU A 57 26.78 -7.93 5.32
CA LEU A 57 27.59 -6.76 5.69
C LEU A 57 26.82 -5.43 5.69
N PHE A 58 25.73 -5.34 4.93
CA PHE A 58 24.90 -4.14 4.80
C PHE A 58 23.53 -4.28 5.46
N LYS A 59 23.32 -5.35 6.25
CA LYS A 59 22.05 -5.60 6.94
C LYS A 59 21.80 -4.50 7.97
N THR A 60 20.71 -3.75 7.79
CA THR A 60 20.22 -2.77 8.76
C THR A 60 19.20 -3.42 9.69
N THR A 61 18.87 -2.77 10.81
CA THR A 61 17.77 -3.21 11.69
C THR A 61 16.41 -3.13 10.99
N SER A 62 16.22 -2.14 10.12
CA SER A 62 14.98 -1.99 9.34
C SER A 62 14.74 -3.14 8.37
N SER A 63 15.79 -3.85 7.92
CA SER A 63 15.66 -4.99 7.01
C SER A 63 15.03 -6.22 7.67
N GLU A 64 14.86 -6.23 8.99
CA GLU A 64 14.20 -7.29 9.74
C GLU A 64 12.67 -7.20 9.67
N TYR A 65 12.14 -6.02 9.33
CA TYR A 65 10.71 -5.86 9.11
C TYR A 65 10.25 -6.74 7.93
N GLY A 66 9.24 -7.57 8.18
CA GLY A 66 8.71 -8.52 7.19
C GLY A 66 9.55 -9.80 7.00
N ALA A 67 10.65 -9.99 7.73
CA ALA A 67 11.49 -11.19 7.64
C ALA A 67 10.81 -12.45 8.18
N ILE A 68 9.91 -12.29 9.15
CA ILE A 68 9.19 -13.39 9.79
C ILE A 68 7.95 -13.71 8.96
N PRO A 69 7.82 -14.94 8.42
CA PRO A 69 6.62 -15.35 7.70
C PRO A 69 5.42 -15.41 8.66
N PRO A 70 4.22 -14.99 8.23
CA PRO A 70 3.04 -15.11 9.05
C PRO A 70 2.69 -16.59 9.27
N ILE A 71 2.36 -16.95 10.52
CA ILE A 71 1.82 -18.27 10.87
C ILE A 71 0.37 -18.14 11.31
N SER A 72 -0.41 -19.23 11.22
CA SER A 72 -1.83 -19.21 11.57
C SER A 72 -2.10 -18.73 13.01
N GLN A 73 -1.17 -18.94 13.94
CA GLN A 73 -1.28 -18.49 15.32
C GLN A 73 -1.17 -16.97 15.50
N MET A 74 -0.62 -16.25 14.50
CA MET A 74 -0.51 -14.78 14.52
C MET A 74 -1.80 -14.09 14.06
N VAL A 75 -2.73 -14.83 13.45
CA VAL A 75 -4.00 -14.29 12.94
C VAL A 75 -4.98 -14.13 14.10
N PRO A 76 -5.71 -13.01 14.21
CA PRO A 76 -6.74 -12.86 15.23
C PRO A 76 -7.85 -13.92 15.04
N CYS A 77 -8.41 -14.42 16.15
CA CYS A 77 -9.51 -15.39 16.08
C CYS A 77 -10.77 -14.79 15.43
N ILE A 78 -10.99 -13.49 15.60
CA ILE A 78 -12.15 -12.77 15.06
C ILE A 78 -11.68 -11.39 14.58
N TYR A 79 -12.09 -11.00 13.38
CA TYR A 79 -11.87 -9.67 12.80
C TYR A 79 -13.22 -9.03 12.46
N HIS A 80 -13.42 -7.79 12.89
CA HIS A 80 -14.65 -7.02 12.67
C HIS A 80 -14.36 -5.84 11.73
N PRO A 81 -14.37 -6.03 10.40
CA PRO A 81 -14.13 -4.94 9.47
C PRO A 81 -15.28 -3.93 9.55
N VAL A 82 -14.94 -2.65 9.46
CA VAL A 82 -15.93 -1.59 9.30
C VAL A 82 -16.30 -1.49 7.82
N ASP A 83 -17.57 -1.76 7.50
CA ASP A 83 -18.10 -1.53 6.15
C ASP A 83 -18.55 -0.08 6.00
N GLN A 84 -17.89 0.66 5.11
CA GLN A 84 -18.22 2.05 4.78
C GLN A 84 -18.95 2.18 3.44
N THR A 85 -19.39 1.09 2.82
CA THR A 85 -20.03 1.10 1.50
C THR A 85 -21.27 1.99 1.48
N PHE A 86 -22.13 1.90 2.51
CA PHE A 86 -23.31 2.75 2.64
C PHE A 86 -22.95 4.24 2.78
N SER A 87 -22.02 4.58 3.65
CA SER A 87 -21.60 5.97 3.86
C SER A 87 -20.95 6.58 2.61
N LYS A 88 -20.17 5.79 1.86
CA LYS A 88 -19.60 6.21 0.57
C LYS A 88 -20.68 6.46 -0.48
N HIS A 89 -21.71 5.60 -0.52
CA HIS A 89 -22.87 5.80 -1.39
C HIS A 89 -23.60 7.10 -1.03
N LEU A 90 -23.88 7.33 0.25
CA LEU A 90 -24.45 8.59 0.72
C LEU A 90 -23.61 9.79 0.32
N LEU A 91 -22.28 9.75 0.53
CA LEU A 91 -21.40 10.87 0.16
C LEU A 91 -21.49 11.23 -1.33
N THR A 92 -21.66 10.23 -2.20
CA THR A 92 -21.82 10.44 -3.64
C THR A 92 -23.15 11.14 -3.96
N CYS A 93 -24.21 10.82 -3.22
CA CYS A 93 -25.54 11.42 -3.37
C CYS A 93 -25.73 12.69 -2.51
N ALA A 94 -24.81 13.00 -1.59
CA ALA A 94 -24.96 13.99 -0.53
C ALA A 94 -24.82 15.44 -1.00
N SER A 95 -24.70 15.71 -2.31
CA SER A 95 -24.86 17.06 -2.86
C SER A 95 -26.33 17.54 -2.82
N PHE A 96 -27.08 17.12 -1.82
CA PHE A 96 -28.45 17.55 -1.58
C PHE A 96 -28.41 18.98 -1.05
N GLN A 97 -29.04 19.90 -1.78
CA GLN A 97 -29.22 21.28 -1.37
C GLN A 97 -30.69 21.47 -1.01
N ASP A 98 -30.95 22.04 0.17
CA ASP A 98 -32.29 22.38 0.63
C ASP A 98 -32.86 23.59 -0.14
N SER A 99 -33.20 23.38 -1.41
CA SER A 99 -33.76 24.41 -2.30
C SER A 99 -35.29 24.31 -2.43
N TYR A 100 -35.95 23.66 -1.47
CA TYR A 100 -37.40 23.42 -1.48
C TYR A 100 -38.17 24.55 -0.80
N LEU A 101 -39.35 24.90 -1.33
CA LEU A 101 -40.26 25.85 -0.69
C LEU A 101 -41.20 25.13 0.27
N ASN A 102 -41.48 25.74 1.42
CA ASN A 102 -42.50 25.25 2.35
C ASN A 102 -43.90 25.45 1.72
N THR A 103 -44.47 24.38 1.17
CA THR A 103 -45.82 24.36 0.57
C THR A 103 -46.88 23.77 1.50
N ALA A 104 -46.51 23.46 2.74
CA ALA A 104 -47.45 22.93 3.72
C ALA A 104 -48.56 23.95 3.99
N ILE A 105 -49.81 23.53 3.79
CA ILE A 105 -51.00 24.34 4.08
C ILE A 105 -51.16 24.44 5.60
N ASP A 106 -51.25 25.66 6.11
CA ASP A 106 -51.52 25.92 7.53
C ASP A 106 -52.95 25.51 7.89
N ARG A 107 -53.10 24.34 8.52
CA ARG A 107 -54.39 23.78 8.95
C ARG A 107 -55.07 24.59 10.07
N SER A 108 -54.39 25.55 10.69
CA SER A 108 -54.97 26.38 11.76
C SER A 108 -55.69 27.63 11.22
N ARG A 109 -55.47 28.00 9.96
CA ARG A 109 -55.99 29.25 9.35
C ARG A 109 -56.89 29.03 8.13
N VAL A 110 -57.08 27.79 7.70
CA VAL A 110 -58.03 27.48 6.64
C VAL A 110 -59.43 27.44 7.24
N TYR A 111 -60.21 28.49 6.98
CA TYR A 111 -61.65 28.33 6.95
C TYR A 111 -61.95 27.34 5.82
N ASP A 112 -62.44 26.15 6.17
CA ASP A 112 -63.04 25.21 5.23
C ASP A 112 -64.36 25.83 4.70
N TYR A 113 -64.27 26.88 3.89
CA TYR A 113 -65.41 27.48 3.23
C TYR A 113 -65.38 27.11 1.74
N PRO A 114 -66.06 26.05 1.31
CA PRO A 114 -66.06 25.56 -0.06
C PRO A 114 -66.99 26.37 -0.97
N ASN A 115 -67.19 27.67 -0.69
CA ASN A 115 -68.06 28.51 -1.50
C ASN A 115 -67.27 29.73 -1.98
N PHE A 116 -66.44 29.46 -3.00
CA PHE A 116 -65.90 30.47 -3.90
C PHE A 116 -66.97 30.86 -4.93
N GLN A 117 -67.99 31.60 -4.49
CA GLN A 117 -68.78 32.40 -5.39
C GLN A 117 -68.00 33.67 -5.71
N HIS A 118 -67.11 33.59 -6.70
CA HIS A 118 -66.53 34.77 -7.32
C HIS A 118 -67.62 35.46 -8.16
N THR A 119 -68.15 36.58 -7.68
CA THR A 119 -68.93 37.50 -8.53
C THR A 119 -67.96 38.17 -9.52
N LEU A 120 -68.38 38.20 -10.79
CA LEU A 120 -67.65 38.77 -11.94
C LEU A 120 -67.28 40.25 -11.74
#